data_AF-A0AAW1Q0B7-F1
#
_entry.id   AF-A0AAW1Q0B7-F1
#
_cell.length_a   1.000
_cell.length_b   1.000
_cell.length_c   1.000
_cell.angle_alpha   90.00
_cell.angle_beta   90.00
_cell.angle_gamma   90.00
#
_symmetry.space_group_name_H-M   'P 1'
#
loop_
_entity.id
_entity.type
_entity.pdbx_description
1 polymer ?
#
loop_
_entity_poly.entity_id
_entity_poly.type
_entity_poly.pdbx_seq_one_letter_code
_entity_poly.pdbx_strand_id
1 'polypeptide(L)'
;MPNECDWVDAAEVRALLQQFRSVQQQRVHYYAKFQEGFQTYAAAAQNDREQDQAYSDLVSALTTAFQHCSEEVIGIETKLRDKLHRPDLAGLLRTVQEHEREKLRMTVVQQALKKAQARQQFTWMRSGNEDLSGIGTEEAHACAAHAHGVLPEPSRAEFEKAMAEATQDLQAAVNGINDSLEELRYVEQDLQDQADDHTG
;
A
#
# COMPACT_ATOMS: atom_id res chain seq x y z
N MET A 1 -35.46 -13.23 26.07
CA MET A 1 -34.97 -11.89 26.43
C MET A 1 -33.46 -11.99 26.45
N PRO A 2 -32.74 -11.37 25.48
CA PRO A 2 -31.30 -11.25 25.56
C PRO A 2 -30.89 -10.56 26.88
N ASN A 3 -29.69 -10.83 27.37
CA ASN A 3 -29.23 -10.29 28.64
C ASN A 3 -28.84 -8.81 28.45
N GLU A 4 -29.00 -7.94 29.46
CA GLU A 4 -28.59 -6.54 29.35
C GLU A 4 -27.08 -6.38 29.01
N CYS A 5 -26.25 -7.37 29.34
CA CYS A 5 -24.84 -7.38 28.95
C CYS A 5 -24.64 -7.50 27.42
N ASP A 6 -25.53 -8.22 26.73
CA ASP A 6 -25.34 -8.57 25.31
C ASP A 6 -25.51 -7.36 24.39
N TRP A 7 -26.38 -6.40 24.73
CA TRP A 7 -26.60 -5.19 23.93
C TRP A 7 -25.49 -4.16 24.11
N VAL A 8 -24.92 -4.06 25.32
CA VAL A 8 -23.80 -3.16 25.61
C VAL A 8 -22.57 -3.58 24.82
N ASP A 9 -22.29 -4.89 24.80
CA ASP A 9 -21.19 -5.45 24.01
C ASP A 9 -21.39 -5.22 22.50
N ALA A 10 -22.62 -5.37 21.99
CA ALA A 10 -22.95 -5.10 20.59
C ALA A 10 -22.69 -3.63 20.19
N ALA A 11 -23.08 -2.68 21.04
CA ALA A 11 -22.83 -1.25 20.82
C ALA A 11 -21.33 -0.91 20.86
N GLU A 12 -20.57 -1.51 21.77
CA GLU A 12 -19.12 -1.31 21.86
C GLU A 12 -18.39 -1.92 20.64
N VAL A 13 -18.78 -3.12 20.20
CA VAL A 13 -18.28 -3.73 18.96
C VAL A 13 -18.54 -2.79 17.77
N ARG A 14 -19.77 -2.27 17.63
CA ARG A 14 -20.13 -1.34 16.57
C ARG A 14 -19.24 -0.10 16.57
N ALA A 15 -19.03 0.51 17.73
CA ALA A 15 -18.19 1.68 17.87
C ALA A 15 -16.73 1.42 17.46
N LEU A 16 -16.18 0.24 17.81
CA LEU A 16 -14.84 -0.17 17.38
C LEU A 16 -14.74 -0.38 15.87
N LEU A 17 -15.77 -0.95 15.23
CA LEU A 17 -15.79 -1.10 13.77
C LEU A 17 -15.87 0.27 13.04
N GLN A 18 -16.61 1.23 13.61
CA GLN A 18 -16.67 2.60 13.09
C GLN A 18 -15.33 3.33 13.23
N GLN A 19 -14.64 3.14 14.36
CA GLN A 19 -13.27 3.64 14.55
C GLN A 19 -12.33 3.02 13.50
N PHE A 20 -12.41 1.71 13.29
CA PHE A 20 -11.60 1.01 12.29
C PHE A 20 -11.86 1.55 10.87
N ARG A 21 -13.12 1.77 10.46
CA ARG A 21 -13.44 2.39 9.16
C ARG A 21 -12.82 3.78 9.01
N SER A 22 -12.82 4.58 10.07
CA SER A 22 -12.19 5.91 10.07
C SER A 22 -10.69 5.80 9.82
N VAL A 23 -10.01 4.81 10.42
CA VAL A 23 -8.59 4.53 10.15
C VAL A 23 -8.35 4.12 8.69
N GLN A 24 -9.25 3.33 8.09
CA GLN A 24 -9.14 2.97 6.67
C GLN A 24 -9.32 4.17 5.74
N GLN A 25 -10.23 5.10 6.07
CA GLN A 25 -10.38 6.35 5.32
C GLN A 25 -9.12 7.21 5.39
N GLN A 26 -8.46 7.29 6.56
CA GLN A 26 -7.17 7.96 6.70
C GLN A 26 -6.10 7.32 5.82
N ARG A 27 -6.00 5.98 5.80
CA ARG A 27 -5.06 5.26 4.93
C ARG A 27 -5.29 5.58 3.46
N VAL A 28 -6.55 5.57 3.00
CA VAL A 28 -6.89 5.97 1.61
C VAL A 28 -6.37 7.37 1.29
N HIS A 29 -6.58 8.33 2.20
CA HIS A 29 -6.06 9.70 2.04
C HIS A 29 -4.52 9.73 1.98
N TYR A 30 -3.84 8.96 2.84
CA TYR A 30 -2.37 8.90 2.85
C TYR A 30 -1.79 8.24 1.60
N TYR A 31 -2.41 7.19 1.07
CA TYR A 31 -2.00 6.61 -0.22
C TYR A 31 -2.18 7.60 -1.38
N ALA A 32 -3.28 8.35 -1.42
CA ALA A 32 -3.49 9.39 -2.43
C ALA A 32 -2.39 10.46 -2.37
N LYS A 33 -2.12 10.98 -1.16
CA LYS A 33 -1.05 11.96 -0.93
C LYS A 33 0.34 11.40 -1.29
N PHE A 34 0.59 10.13 -0.99
CA PHE A 34 1.84 9.47 -1.34
C PHE A 34 2.04 9.40 -2.86
N GLN A 35 0.97 9.02 -3.58
CA GLN A 35 0.98 8.91 -5.03
C GLN A 35 1.16 10.28 -5.71
N GLU A 36 0.46 11.32 -5.26
CA GLU A 36 0.60 12.69 -5.76
C GLU A 36 2.00 13.26 -5.52
N GLY A 37 2.54 13.06 -4.31
CA GLY A 37 3.89 13.47 -3.97
C GLY A 37 4.95 12.78 -4.84
N PHE A 38 4.77 11.48 -5.10
CA PHE A 38 5.66 10.73 -5.98
C PHE A 38 5.57 11.19 -7.44
N GLN A 39 4.39 11.50 -7.95
CA GLN A 39 4.23 12.04 -9.32
C GLN A 39 4.95 13.38 -9.47
N THR A 40 4.81 14.26 -8.49
CA THR A 40 5.52 15.56 -8.47
C THR A 40 7.03 15.35 -8.42
N TYR A 41 7.49 14.44 -7.56
CA TYR A 41 8.90 14.05 -7.44
C TYR A 41 9.47 13.47 -8.74
N ALA A 42 8.75 12.56 -9.39
CA ALA A 42 9.19 11.86 -10.59
C ALA A 42 9.21 12.75 -11.84
N ALA A 43 8.40 13.81 -11.86
CA ALA A 43 8.35 14.79 -12.95
C ALA A 43 9.42 15.89 -12.85
N ALA A 44 10.05 16.06 -11.67
CA ALA A 44 11.06 17.09 -11.46
C ALA A 44 12.37 16.80 -12.21
N ALA A 45 13.14 17.87 -12.44
CA ALA A 45 14.43 17.76 -13.12
C ALA A 45 15.40 16.85 -12.35
N GLN A 46 16.30 16.18 -13.07
CA GLN A 46 17.34 15.37 -12.44
C GLN A 46 18.21 16.25 -11.54
N ASN A 47 18.46 15.78 -10.32
CA ASN A 47 19.25 16.46 -9.28
C ASN A 47 18.63 17.76 -8.72
N ASP A 48 17.30 17.90 -8.81
CA ASP A 48 16.57 18.91 -8.05
C ASP A 48 16.58 18.57 -6.54
N ARG A 49 17.55 19.16 -5.83
CA ARG A 49 17.77 18.90 -4.39
C ARG A 49 16.60 19.36 -3.53
N GLU A 50 15.91 20.43 -3.92
CA GLU A 50 14.76 20.93 -3.17
C GLU A 50 13.62 19.91 -3.26
N GLN A 51 13.37 19.39 -4.47
CA GLN A 51 12.34 18.37 -4.67
C GLN A 51 12.72 17.01 -4.04
N ASP A 52 13.99 16.59 -4.10
CA ASP A 52 14.47 15.40 -3.39
C ASP A 52 14.22 15.52 -1.87
N GLN A 53 14.49 16.69 -1.27
CA GLN A 53 14.24 16.94 0.15
C GLN A 53 12.74 16.96 0.47
N ALA A 54 11.93 17.69 -0.30
CA ALA A 54 10.48 17.76 -0.10
C ALA A 54 9.81 16.38 -0.15
N TYR A 55 10.25 15.53 -1.09
CA TYR A 55 9.76 14.15 -1.17
C TYR A 55 10.21 13.29 0.01
N SER A 56 11.47 13.44 0.45
CA SER A 56 11.98 12.75 1.64
C SER A 56 11.18 13.12 2.91
N ASP A 57 10.90 14.41 3.11
CA ASP A 57 10.11 14.89 4.25
C ASP A 57 8.68 14.35 4.20
N LEU A 58 8.07 14.31 3.02
CA LEU A 58 6.76 13.71 2.80
C LEU A 58 6.75 12.21 3.17
N VAL A 59 7.73 11.44 2.72
CA VAL A 59 7.83 10.00 3.01
C VAL A 59 8.00 9.77 4.52
N SER A 60 8.81 10.59 5.20
CA SER A 60 8.98 10.51 6.66
C SER A 60 7.65 10.77 7.40
N ALA A 61 6.93 11.82 7.01
CA ALA A 61 5.63 12.15 7.59
C ALA A 61 4.59 11.05 7.35
N LEU A 62 4.51 10.51 6.12
CA LEU A 62 3.58 9.45 5.77
C LEU A 62 3.92 8.12 6.47
N THR A 63 5.19 7.79 6.63
CA THR A 63 5.63 6.60 7.38
C THR A 63 5.12 6.65 8.81
N THR A 64 5.25 7.81 9.47
CA THR A 64 4.72 8.03 10.82
C THR A 64 3.18 7.91 10.84
N ALA A 65 2.50 8.46 9.84
CA ALA A 65 1.05 8.39 9.75
C ALA A 65 0.54 6.94 9.55
N PHE A 66 1.18 6.15 8.68
CA PHE A 66 0.85 4.73 8.50
C PHE A 66 1.13 3.90 9.75
N GLN A 67 2.22 4.21 10.48
CA GLN A 67 2.53 3.56 11.75
C GLN A 67 1.42 3.82 12.77
N HIS A 68 0.99 5.07 12.93
CA HIS A 68 -0.11 5.43 13.83
C HIS A 68 -1.40 4.68 13.49
N CYS A 69 -1.81 4.64 12.22
CA CYS A 69 -2.95 3.85 11.79
C CYS A 69 -2.81 2.36 12.17
N SER A 70 -1.61 1.80 12.05
CA SER A 70 -1.37 0.38 12.36
C SER A 70 -1.48 0.11 13.86
N GLU A 71 -0.96 1.01 14.70
CA GLU A 71 -1.09 0.93 16.16
C GLU A 71 -2.54 1.06 16.62
N GLU A 72 -3.32 1.96 16.02
CA GLU A 72 -4.75 2.08 16.30
C GLU A 72 -5.50 0.78 16.00
N VAL A 73 -5.28 0.18 14.83
CA VAL A 73 -5.94 -1.09 14.48
C VAL A 73 -5.53 -2.22 15.40
N ILE A 74 -4.24 -2.33 15.77
CA ILE A 74 -3.78 -3.33 16.75
C ILE A 74 -4.50 -3.16 18.10
N GLY A 75 -4.72 -1.91 18.52
CA GLY A 75 -5.49 -1.60 19.71
C GLY A 75 -6.96 -2.05 19.60
N ILE A 76 -7.58 -1.86 18.44
CA ILE A 76 -8.96 -2.31 18.16
C ILE A 76 -9.04 -3.84 18.15
N GLU A 77 -8.13 -4.52 17.42
CA GLU A 77 -8.03 -5.98 17.37
C GLU A 77 -7.93 -6.59 18.77
N THR A 78 -7.07 -6.02 19.61
CA THR A 78 -6.85 -6.48 20.99
C THR A 78 -8.11 -6.35 21.82
N LYS A 79 -8.83 -5.22 21.73
CA LYS A 79 -10.11 -5.04 22.45
C LYS A 79 -11.19 -6.02 21.98
N LEU A 80 -11.34 -6.19 20.66
CA LEU A 80 -12.30 -7.13 20.09
C LEU A 80 -12.05 -8.56 20.58
N ARG A 81 -10.79 -9.02 20.54
CA ARG A 81 -10.41 -10.37 20.96
C ARG A 81 -10.52 -10.57 22.46
N ASP A 82 -9.92 -9.68 23.25
CA ASP A 82 -9.63 -9.96 24.66
C ASP A 82 -10.74 -9.46 25.61
N LYS A 83 -11.50 -8.43 25.21
CA LYS A 83 -12.57 -7.85 26.05
C LYS A 83 -13.97 -8.20 25.58
N LEU A 84 -14.19 -8.13 24.27
CA LEU A 84 -15.53 -8.32 23.68
C LEU A 84 -15.72 -9.74 23.14
N HIS A 85 -14.73 -10.62 23.29
CA HIS A 85 -14.78 -12.02 22.88
C HIS A 85 -15.20 -12.24 21.42
N ARG A 86 -14.77 -11.33 20.52
CA ARG A 86 -14.96 -11.38 19.07
C ARG A 86 -13.64 -11.65 18.32
N PRO A 87 -13.06 -12.86 18.47
CA PRO A 87 -11.83 -13.23 17.77
C PRO A 87 -12.03 -13.33 16.24
N ASP A 88 -13.26 -13.56 15.79
CA ASP A 88 -13.67 -13.54 14.39
C ASP A 88 -13.42 -12.16 13.76
N LEU A 89 -13.92 -11.09 14.39
CA LEU A 89 -13.72 -9.72 13.91
C LEU A 89 -12.26 -9.28 14.02
N ALA A 90 -11.59 -9.66 15.11
CA ALA A 90 -10.15 -9.42 15.24
C ALA A 90 -9.36 -10.09 14.10
N GLY A 91 -9.77 -11.29 13.67
CA GLY A 91 -9.19 -12.00 12.51
C GLY A 91 -9.40 -11.26 11.18
N LEU A 92 -10.57 -10.67 10.95
CA LEU A 92 -10.81 -9.85 9.75
C LEU A 92 -9.95 -8.58 9.75
N LEU A 93 -9.86 -7.87 10.88
CA LEU A 93 -8.99 -6.70 11.00
C LEU A 93 -7.51 -7.06 10.77
N ARG A 94 -7.08 -8.22 11.28
CA ARG A 94 -5.74 -8.73 11.06
C ARG A 94 -5.47 -9.01 9.58
N THR A 95 -6.42 -9.60 8.87
CA THR A 95 -6.35 -9.85 7.43
C THR A 95 -6.20 -8.54 6.66
N VAL A 96 -6.97 -7.50 7.04
CA VAL A 96 -6.80 -6.14 6.48
C VAL A 96 -5.40 -5.59 6.77
N GLN A 97 -4.85 -5.74 7.97
CA GLN A 97 -3.47 -5.29 8.27
C GLN A 97 -2.43 -5.97 7.38
N GLU A 98 -2.59 -7.26 7.12
CA GLU A 98 -1.65 -8.02 6.29
C GLU A 98 -1.68 -7.58 4.83
N HIS A 99 -2.88 -7.35 4.29
CA HIS A 99 -3.02 -6.77 2.96
C HIS A 99 -2.57 -5.31 2.89
N GLU A 100 -2.79 -4.50 3.94
CA GLU A 100 -2.31 -3.11 3.97
C GLU A 100 -0.79 -3.03 4.01
N ARG A 101 -0.13 -3.92 4.75
CA ARG A 101 1.33 -4.07 4.71
C ARG A 101 1.81 -4.41 3.30
N GLU A 102 1.14 -5.36 2.64
CA GLU A 102 1.53 -5.79 1.29
C GLU A 102 1.29 -4.71 0.24
N LYS A 103 0.17 -4.01 0.31
CA LYS A 103 -0.16 -2.85 -0.52
C LYS A 103 0.90 -1.75 -0.40
N LEU A 104 1.31 -1.41 0.83
CA LEU A 104 2.37 -0.42 1.05
C LEU A 104 3.71 -0.90 0.45
N ARG A 105 4.07 -2.17 0.68
CA ARG A 105 5.29 -2.78 0.11
C ARG A 105 5.31 -2.69 -1.42
N MET A 106 4.22 -3.07 -2.08
CA MET A 106 4.10 -3.02 -3.54
C MET A 106 4.05 -1.60 -4.09
N THR A 107 3.44 -0.67 -3.36
CA THR A 107 3.47 0.75 -3.72
C THR A 107 4.92 1.27 -3.76
N VAL A 108 5.72 0.97 -2.74
CA VAL A 108 7.12 1.38 -2.67
C VAL A 108 7.95 0.73 -3.78
N VAL A 109 7.76 -0.56 -4.05
CA VAL A 109 8.44 -1.27 -5.15
C VAL A 109 8.12 -0.62 -6.50
N GLN A 110 6.84 -0.36 -6.79
CA GLN A 110 6.45 0.30 -8.02
C GLN A 110 7.06 1.71 -8.16
N GLN A 111 7.09 2.49 -7.07
CA GLN A 111 7.71 3.81 -7.10
C GLN A 111 9.22 3.73 -7.35
N ALA A 112 9.92 2.77 -6.76
CA ALA A 112 11.34 2.54 -7.02
C ALA A 112 11.61 2.19 -8.49
N LEU A 113 10.80 1.29 -9.08
CA LEU A 113 10.90 0.92 -10.49
C LEU A 113 10.58 2.10 -11.42
N LYS A 114 9.49 2.84 -11.15
CA LYS A 114 9.13 4.05 -11.91
C LYS A 114 10.19 5.14 -11.80
N LYS A 115 10.82 5.30 -10.64
CA LYS A 115 11.95 6.23 -10.43
C LYS A 115 13.15 5.83 -11.28
N ALA A 116 13.52 4.55 -11.30
CA ALA A 116 14.61 4.05 -12.14
C ALA A 116 14.33 4.31 -13.63
N GLN A 117 13.08 4.10 -14.06
CA GLN A 117 12.62 4.40 -15.42
C GLN A 117 12.68 5.90 -15.75
N ALA A 118 12.13 6.77 -14.91
CA ALA A 118 12.12 8.22 -15.11
C ALA A 118 13.54 8.80 -15.20
N ARG A 119 14.50 8.21 -14.47
CA ARG A 119 15.91 8.61 -14.48
C ARG A 119 16.73 7.96 -15.60
N GLN A 120 16.11 7.11 -16.44
CA GLN A 120 16.78 6.31 -17.46
C GLN A 120 18.03 5.60 -16.90
N GLN A 121 17.86 4.99 -15.72
CA GLN A 121 18.97 4.44 -14.94
C GLN A 121 19.69 3.27 -15.65
N PHE A 122 18.98 2.59 -16.57
CA PHE A 122 19.45 1.41 -17.28
C PHE A 122 19.97 1.74 -18.68
N THR A 123 21.01 1.03 -19.10
CA THR A 123 21.71 1.24 -20.38
C THR A 123 20.79 1.02 -21.58
N TRP A 124 19.92 0.02 -21.52
CA TRP A 124 18.92 -0.26 -22.54
C TRP A 124 17.76 0.76 -22.57
N MET A 125 17.54 1.54 -21.49
CA MET A 125 16.56 2.63 -21.49
C MET A 125 17.08 3.87 -22.23
N ARG A 126 18.40 4.10 -22.21
CA ARG A 126 19.05 5.20 -22.95
C ARG A 126 19.18 4.92 -24.44
N SER A 127 19.34 3.65 -24.81
CA SER A 127 19.56 3.20 -26.19
C SER A 127 18.31 3.28 -27.08
N GLY A 128 17.12 3.48 -26.52
CA GLY A 128 15.86 3.57 -27.27
C GLY A 128 15.56 4.95 -27.89
N ASN A 129 16.44 5.94 -27.73
CA ASN A 129 16.26 7.32 -28.22
C ASN A 129 17.18 7.66 -29.40
N GLU A 130 18.01 6.71 -29.86
CA GLU A 130 18.87 6.88 -31.03
C GLU A 130 18.17 6.29 -32.27
N ASP A 131 17.57 7.21 -33.00
CA ASP A 131 17.23 7.24 -34.42
C ASP A 131 17.35 5.94 -35.24
N LEU A 132 16.26 5.61 -35.93
CA LEU A 132 16.23 4.74 -37.10
C LEU A 132 17.00 5.43 -38.24
N SER A 133 18.32 5.44 -38.18
CA SER A 133 19.16 5.74 -39.34
C SER A 133 20.45 4.92 -39.34
N GLY A 134 20.34 3.75 -39.98
CA GLY A 134 21.37 3.33 -40.91
C GLY A 134 22.48 2.41 -40.40
N ILE A 135 22.58 1.30 -41.12
CA ILE A 135 23.79 0.53 -41.41
C ILE A 135 24.19 -0.44 -40.30
N GLY A 136 23.92 -1.73 -40.58
CA GLY A 136 24.29 -2.84 -39.72
C GLY A 136 25.79 -3.06 -39.66
N THR A 137 26.22 -3.54 -38.50
CA THR A 137 27.30 -4.51 -38.32
C THR A 137 27.11 -5.18 -36.96
N GLU A 138 27.47 -6.46 -36.93
CA GLU A 138 27.47 -7.37 -35.80
C GLU A 138 28.29 -6.84 -34.60
N GLU A 139 27.89 -7.30 -33.41
CA GLU A 139 28.70 -7.42 -32.19
C GLU A 139 29.46 -6.18 -31.69
N ALA A 140 28.78 -5.32 -30.93
CA ALA A 140 29.43 -4.34 -30.05
C ALA A 140 29.48 -4.86 -28.60
N HIS A 141 30.68 -5.34 -28.26
CA HIS A 141 31.18 -5.71 -26.93
C HIS A 141 30.60 -4.89 -25.76
N ALA A 142 29.98 -5.61 -24.83
CA ALA A 142 29.77 -5.16 -23.45
C ALA A 142 31.14 -4.89 -22.79
N CYS A 143 31.48 -3.63 -22.56
CA CYS A 143 32.69 -3.28 -21.83
C CYS A 143 32.40 -3.33 -20.32
N ALA A 144 32.69 -4.48 -19.72
CA ALA A 144 32.69 -4.70 -18.29
C ALA A 144 33.91 -4.02 -17.64
N ALA A 145 33.70 -2.89 -16.97
CA ALA A 145 34.65 -2.35 -16.01
C ALA A 145 34.26 -2.83 -14.59
N HIS A 146 35.08 -3.73 -14.05
CA HIS A 146 34.95 -4.28 -12.70
C HIS A 146 35.16 -3.21 -11.60
N ALA A 147 34.17 -3.03 -10.74
CA ALA A 147 34.34 -2.52 -9.37
C ALA A 147 33.26 -3.12 -8.44
N HIS A 148 33.69 -4.02 -7.56
CA HIS A 148 33.07 -4.41 -6.27
C HIS A 148 31.54 -4.58 -6.22
N GLY A 149 31.06 -5.83 -6.30
CA GLY A 149 29.74 -6.22 -5.75
C GLY A 149 28.51 -5.63 -6.44
N VAL A 150 28.64 -5.15 -7.68
CA VAL A 150 27.51 -4.63 -8.45
C VAL A 150 26.75 -5.81 -9.04
N LEU A 151 25.51 -6.02 -8.59
CA LEU A 151 24.57 -6.95 -9.21
C LEU A 151 24.40 -6.59 -10.70
N PRO A 152 24.25 -7.59 -11.60
CA PRO A 152 24.03 -7.31 -13.00
C PRO A 152 22.76 -6.45 -13.19
N GLU A 153 22.84 -5.51 -14.14
CA GLU A 153 21.69 -4.69 -14.53
C GLU A 153 20.53 -5.59 -14.97
N PRO A 154 19.28 -5.36 -14.50
CA PRO A 154 18.14 -6.15 -14.96
C PRO A 154 17.90 -5.91 -16.44
N SER A 155 17.57 -6.98 -17.17
CA SER A 155 17.11 -6.88 -18.55
C SER A 155 15.75 -6.16 -18.63
N ARG A 156 15.42 -5.64 -19.82
CA ARG A 156 14.10 -5.06 -20.09
C ARG A 156 12.95 -5.99 -19.71
N ALA A 157 13.07 -7.28 -20.05
CA ALA A 157 12.04 -8.28 -19.75
C ALA A 157 11.89 -8.53 -18.25
N GLU A 158 13.00 -8.58 -17.50
CA GLU A 158 12.96 -8.72 -16.03
C GLU A 158 12.33 -7.50 -15.36
N PHE A 159 12.63 -6.29 -15.86
CA PHE A 159 12.01 -5.06 -15.36
C PHE A 159 10.50 -5.01 -15.64
N GLU A 160 10.08 -5.31 -16.87
CA GLU A 160 8.66 -5.35 -17.26
C GLU A 160 7.90 -6.41 -16.45
N LYS A 161 8.50 -7.57 -16.24
CA LYS A 161 7.96 -8.62 -15.38
C LYS A 161 7.81 -8.15 -13.93
N ALA A 162 8.83 -7.54 -13.35
CA ALA A 162 8.77 -7.03 -11.97
C ALA A 162 7.70 -5.95 -11.80
N MET A 163 7.55 -5.06 -12.78
CA MET A 163 6.47 -4.06 -12.80
C MET A 163 5.08 -4.70 -12.86
N ALA A 164 4.91 -5.74 -13.69
CA ALA A 164 3.66 -6.48 -13.82
C ALA A 164 3.31 -7.24 -12.53
N GLU A 165 4.27 -7.96 -11.95
CA GLU A 165 4.10 -8.67 -10.67
C GLU A 165 3.74 -7.71 -9.54
N ALA A 166 4.47 -6.59 -9.39
CA ALA A 166 4.15 -5.60 -8.38
C ALA A 166 2.75 -4.97 -8.58
N THR A 167 2.28 -4.85 -9.82
CA THR A 167 0.92 -4.38 -10.12
C THR A 167 -0.14 -5.41 -9.75
N GLN A 168 0.11 -6.68 -10.09
CA GLN A 168 -0.79 -7.77 -9.76
C GLN A 168 -0.91 -7.96 -8.23
N ASP A 169 0.22 -7.97 -7.52
CA ASP A 169 0.26 -8.14 -6.06
C ASP A 169 -0.40 -6.94 -5.35
N LEU A 170 -0.19 -5.72 -5.86
CA LEU A 170 -0.89 -4.53 -5.36
C LEU A 170 -2.41 -4.68 -5.52
N GLN A 171 -2.88 -5.13 -6.68
CA GLN A 171 -4.30 -5.32 -6.92
C GLN A 171 -4.88 -6.43 -6.04
N ALA A 172 -4.14 -7.53 -5.85
CA ALA A 172 -4.55 -8.62 -4.97
C ALA A 172 -4.69 -8.13 -3.51
N ALA A 173 -3.76 -7.31 -3.03
CA ALA A 173 -3.85 -6.71 -1.70
C ALA A 173 -5.06 -5.77 -1.57
N VAL A 174 -5.32 -4.92 -2.58
CA VAL A 174 -6.49 -4.03 -2.59
C VAL A 174 -7.79 -4.82 -2.58
N ASN A 175 -7.88 -5.90 -3.36
CA ASN A 175 -9.07 -6.76 -3.37
C ASN A 175 -9.29 -7.42 -2.01
N GLY A 176 -8.25 -8.00 -1.40
CA GLY A 176 -8.37 -8.63 -0.08
C GLY A 176 -8.77 -7.65 1.03
N ILE A 177 -8.33 -6.38 0.95
CA ILE A 177 -8.84 -5.31 1.83
C ILE A 177 -10.34 -5.11 1.60
N ASN A 178 -10.76 -4.92 0.35
CA ASN A 178 -12.16 -4.64 0.03
C ASN A 178 -13.09 -5.79 0.44
N ASP A 179 -12.69 -7.03 0.21
CA ASP A 179 -13.45 -8.22 0.60
C ASP A 179 -13.66 -8.25 2.12
N SER A 180 -12.59 -8.05 2.89
CA SER A 180 -12.67 -7.98 4.36
C SER A 180 -13.50 -6.80 4.86
N LEU A 181 -13.41 -5.63 4.19
CA LEU A 181 -14.22 -4.46 4.54
C LEU A 181 -15.70 -4.65 4.21
N GLU A 182 -16.01 -5.43 3.18
CA GLU A 182 -17.38 -5.79 2.82
C GLU A 182 -18.00 -6.77 3.83
N GLU A 183 -17.23 -7.69 4.40
CA GLU A 183 -17.71 -8.52 5.51
C GLU A 183 -18.01 -7.67 6.76
N LEU A 184 -17.18 -6.67 7.07
CA LEU A 184 -17.29 -5.85 8.28
C LEU A 184 -18.40 -4.79 8.31
N ARG A 185 -18.63 -3.98 7.27
CA ARG A 185 -19.62 -4.34 6.25
C ARG A 185 -20.97 -4.79 6.80
N TYR A 186 -21.33 -6.00 6.40
CA TYR A 186 -22.53 -6.71 6.81
C TYR A 186 -22.64 -6.86 8.32
N VAL A 187 -21.54 -7.16 9.04
CA VAL A 187 -21.58 -7.31 10.50
C VAL A 187 -22.06 -6.05 11.21
N GLU A 188 -21.58 -4.87 10.83
CA GLU A 188 -22.03 -3.61 11.45
C GLU A 188 -23.49 -3.31 11.15
N GLN A 189 -23.98 -3.69 9.96
CA GLN A 189 -25.39 -3.54 9.62
C GLN A 189 -26.27 -4.47 10.48
N ASP A 190 -25.87 -5.74 10.65
CA ASP A 190 -26.61 -6.67 11.52
C ASP A 190 -26.66 -6.18 12.98
N LEU A 191 -25.57 -5.58 13.47
CA LEU A 191 -25.53 -4.97 14.80
C LEU A 191 -26.42 -3.71 14.90
N GLN A 192 -26.55 -2.96 13.81
CA GLN A 192 -27.42 -1.79 13.74
C GLN A 192 -28.90 -2.20 13.76
N ASP A 193 -29.28 -3.16 12.93
CA ASP A 193 -30.67 -3.63 12.84
C ASP A 193 -31.14 -4.22 14.19
N GLN A 194 -30.24 -4.96 14.87
CA GLN A 194 -30.51 -5.43 16.23
C GLN A 194 -30.74 -4.29 17.22
N ALA A 195 -29.97 -3.20 17.15
CA ALA A 195 -30.15 -2.07 18.06
C ALA A 195 -31.47 -1.32 17.83
N ASP A 196 -31.89 -1.20 16.57
CA ASP A 196 -33.11 -0.49 16.18
C ASP A 196 -34.38 -1.26 16.59
N ASP A 197 -34.37 -2.60 16.50
CA ASP A 197 -35.46 -3.47 16.97
C ASP A 197 -35.69 -3.40 18.50
N HIS A 198 -34.68 -2.99 19.29
CA HIS A 198 -34.80 -2.86 20.74
C HIS A 198 -35.20 -1.45 21.21
N THR A 199 -35.21 -0.46 20.30
CA THR A 199 -35.57 0.93 20.61
C THR A 199 -36.95 1.36 20.08
N GLY A 200 -37.62 0.51 19.29
CA GLY A 200 -39.01 0.68 18.84
C GLY A 200 -40.06 0.07 19.76
#